data_AF-A0A256Z8A7-F1
#
_entry.id   AF-A0A256Z8A7-F1
#
_cell.length_a   1.000
_cell.length_b   1.000
_cell.length_c   1.000
_cell.angle_alpha   90.00
_cell.angle_beta   90.00
_cell.angle_gamma   90.00
#
_symmetry.space_group_name_H-M   'P 1'
#
loop_
_entity.id
_entity.type
_entity.pdbx_description
1 polymer ?
#
loop_
_entity_poly.entity_id
_entity_poly.type
_entity_poly.pdbx_seq_one_letter_code
_entity_poly.pdbx_strand_id
1 'polypeptide(L)'
;MVDEELLLEEREYILKNFPRVTSSSPTLYEVSLRAEGGRVQELAEEGVWPFTQYVKWHRAKIEVGYLYPFRPPAVTWLTDIDHPNIIPGRRGKVCLSILGKGWRPSYRLSAVINGLYFLLQDPNPYSAYPNKRCKKAAMVLYMYGFPLHRPPTGRWVKCPGCSNDVLIIGNEGRCLRCGKRIVL
;
A
#
# COMPACT_ATOMS: atom_id res chain seq x y z
N MET A 1 10.64 -25.07 15.26
CA MET A 1 11.85 -24.25 15.07
C MET A 1 11.78 -23.69 13.66
N VAL A 2 12.21 -22.45 13.42
CA VAL A 2 12.28 -21.92 12.05
C VAL A 2 13.34 -22.72 11.31
N ASP A 3 13.08 -23.06 10.05
CA ASP A 3 14.03 -23.80 9.23
C ASP A 3 15.19 -22.88 8.82
N GLU A 4 16.39 -23.13 9.35
CA GLU A 4 17.57 -22.28 9.11
C GLU A 4 18.03 -22.33 7.66
N GLU A 5 17.91 -23.49 6.99
CA GLU A 5 18.28 -23.66 5.59
C GLU A 5 17.37 -22.79 4.71
N LEU A 6 16.06 -22.86 4.94
CA LEU A 6 15.08 -22.01 4.25
C LEU A 6 15.39 -20.51 4.42
N LEU A 7 15.77 -20.07 5.63
CA LEU A 7 16.07 -18.65 5.87
C LEU A 7 17.33 -18.19 5.12
N LEU A 8 18.35 -19.05 5.01
CA LEU A 8 19.56 -18.75 4.26
C LEU A 8 19.28 -18.69 2.76
N GLU A 9 18.54 -19.66 2.22
CA GLU A 9 18.11 -19.67 0.81
C GLU A 9 17.30 -18.41 0.46
N GLU A 10 16.33 -18.05 1.30
CA GLU A 10 15.55 -16.83 1.07
C GLU A 10 16.43 -15.59 1.14
N ARG A 11 17.37 -15.51 2.09
CA ARG A 11 18.29 -14.37 2.16
C ARG A 11 19.11 -14.22 0.89
N GLU A 12 19.71 -15.31 0.39
CA GLU A 12 20.47 -15.28 -0.86
C GLU A 12 19.62 -14.85 -2.04
N TYR A 13 18.42 -15.43 -2.17
CA TYR A 13 17.48 -15.07 -3.22
C TYR A 13 17.09 -13.59 -3.15
N ILE A 14 16.78 -13.08 -1.95
CA ILE A 14 16.36 -11.69 -1.76
C ILE A 14 17.49 -10.72 -2.11
N LEU A 15 18.70 -10.93 -1.60
CA LEU A 15 19.82 -10.03 -1.84
C LEU A 15 20.27 -10.04 -3.30
N LYS A 16 20.10 -11.17 -4.00
CA LYS A 16 20.39 -11.28 -5.44
C LYS A 16 19.36 -10.56 -6.31
N ASN A 17 18.07 -10.65 -5.98
CA ASN A 17 16.98 -10.20 -6.86
C ASN A 17 16.40 -8.84 -6.51
N PHE A 18 16.61 -8.35 -5.29
CA PHE A 18 16.08 -7.07 -4.81
C PHE A 18 17.23 -6.16 -4.35
N PRO A 19 17.89 -5.42 -5.27
CA PRO A 19 19.12 -4.68 -5.00
C PRO A 19 18.96 -3.52 -3.99
N ARG A 20 17.73 -3.17 -3.63
CA ARG A 20 17.39 -2.15 -2.62
C ARG A 20 16.94 -2.76 -1.29
N VAL A 21 17.19 -4.05 -1.10
CA VAL A 21 16.98 -4.75 0.16
C VAL A 21 18.33 -5.04 0.79
N THR A 22 18.46 -4.72 2.08
CA THR A 22 19.61 -5.10 2.90
C THR A 22 19.14 -6.03 4.02
N SER A 23 20.07 -6.80 4.58
CA SER A 23 19.80 -7.74 5.65
C SER A 23 20.99 -7.82 6.60
N SER A 24 20.75 -7.61 7.89
CA SER A 24 21.75 -7.79 8.95
C SER A 24 21.78 -9.22 9.49
N SER A 25 20.72 -9.99 9.26
CA SER A 25 20.60 -11.41 9.61
C SER A 25 19.54 -12.09 8.72
N PRO A 26 19.49 -13.43 8.66
CA PRO A 26 18.45 -14.15 7.91
C PRO A 26 17.00 -13.89 8.37
N THR A 27 16.80 -13.21 9.51
CA THR A 27 15.48 -12.90 10.04
C THR A 27 15.13 -11.41 10.01
N LEU A 28 16.03 -10.56 9.53
CA LEU A 28 15.85 -9.10 9.54
C LEU A 28 16.29 -8.47 8.21
N TYR A 29 15.33 -7.80 7.57
CA TYR A 29 15.52 -7.13 6.28
C TYR A 29 15.05 -5.67 6.36
N GLU A 30 15.78 -4.78 5.70
CA GLU A 30 15.34 -3.41 5.41
C GLU A 30 15.13 -3.27 3.90
N VAL A 31 13.96 -2.78 3.51
CA VAL A 31 13.55 -2.58 2.12
C VAL A 31 13.49 -1.09 1.84
N SER A 32 14.16 -0.63 0.79
CA SER A 32 13.99 0.70 0.22
C SER A 32 13.24 0.63 -1.10
N LEU A 33 12.06 1.26 -1.18
CA LEU A 33 11.15 1.16 -2.33
C LEU A 33 10.44 2.47 -2.63
N ARG A 34 9.89 2.57 -3.84
CA ARG A 34 9.02 3.66 -4.31
C ARG A 34 8.12 3.14 -5.42
N ALA A 35 7.05 3.87 -5.75
CA ALA A 35 6.36 3.68 -7.01
C ALA A 35 7.26 4.16 -8.16
N GLU A 36 7.31 3.38 -9.24
CA GLU A 36 8.08 3.63 -10.46
C GLU A 36 7.17 3.50 -11.69
N GLY A 37 7.02 4.57 -12.44
CA GLY A 37 6.21 4.58 -13.67
C GLY A 37 4.70 4.42 -13.44
N GLY A 38 3.98 4.20 -14.55
CA GLY A 38 2.54 4.00 -14.55
C GLY A 38 1.73 5.18 -14.03
N ARG A 39 0.46 4.91 -13.70
CA ARG A 39 -0.52 5.94 -13.34
C ARG A 39 -0.15 6.73 -12.09
N VAL A 40 0.53 6.10 -11.13
CA VAL A 40 0.99 6.79 -9.91
C VAL A 40 2.06 7.83 -10.24
N GLN A 41 3.01 7.49 -11.12
CA GLN A 41 4.05 8.42 -11.55
C GLN A 41 3.46 9.62 -12.32
N GLU A 42 2.56 9.37 -13.27
CA GLU A 42 1.87 10.42 -14.04
C GLU A 42 1.18 11.41 -13.09
N LEU A 43 0.39 10.91 -12.13
CA LEU A 43 -0.34 11.75 -11.17
C LEU A 43 0.60 12.49 -10.21
N ALA A 44 1.75 11.88 -9.87
CA ALA A 44 2.76 12.55 -9.06
C ALA A 44 3.42 13.72 -9.82
N GLU A 45 3.68 13.56 -11.12
CA GLU A 45 4.22 14.62 -11.99
C GLU A 45 3.23 15.77 -12.19
N GLU A 46 1.93 15.47 -12.20
CA GLU A 46 0.84 16.46 -12.13
C GLU A 46 0.71 17.15 -10.75
N GLY A 47 1.50 16.74 -9.75
CA GLY A 47 1.49 17.33 -8.41
C GLY A 47 0.36 16.83 -7.51
N VAL A 48 -0.31 15.73 -7.87
CA VAL A 48 -1.47 15.21 -7.13
C VAL A 48 -1.03 14.50 -5.86
N TRP A 49 -1.46 15.01 -4.70
CA TRP A 49 -1.35 14.30 -3.42
C TRP A 49 -2.40 13.18 -3.33
N PRO A 50 -2.10 11.98 -2.77
CA PRO A 50 -0.84 11.59 -2.13
C PRO A 50 0.20 10.97 -3.06
N PHE A 51 -0.05 10.86 -4.37
CA PHE A 51 0.84 10.20 -5.33
C PHE A 51 2.24 10.81 -5.36
N THR A 52 2.36 12.13 -5.17
CA THR A 52 3.66 12.83 -4.98
C THR A 52 4.50 12.27 -3.83
N GLN A 53 3.90 11.61 -2.84
CA GLN A 53 4.63 10.92 -1.78
C GLN A 53 5.04 9.51 -2.21
N TYR A 54 4.26 8.82 -3.04
CA TYR A 54 4.47 7.40 -3.38
C TYR A 54 5.71 7.19 -4.25
N VAL A 55 6.08 8.19 -5.04
CA VAL A 55 7.30 8.20 -5.88
C VAL A 55 8.57 8.56 -5.11
N LYS A 56 8.46 8.96 -3.83
CA LYS A 56 9.62 9.19 -2.96
C LYS A 56 10.15 7.87 -2.41
N TRP A 57 11.40 7.86 -1.99
CA TRP A 57 11.99 6.69 -1.33
C TRP A 57 11.39 6.45 0.05
N HIS A 58 10.89 5.24 0.25
CA HIS A 58 10.34 4.75 1.51
C HIS A 58 11.16 3.59 2.06
N ARG A 59 11.21 3.49 3.39
CA ARG A 59 11.82 2.38 4.10
C ARG A 59 10.77 1.55 4.81
N ALA A 60 10.91 0.23 4.73
CA ALA A 60 10.14 -0.73 5.51
C ALA A 60 11.10 -1.78 6.11
N LYS A 61 10.75 -2.28 7.29
CA LYS A 61 11.47 -3.36 7.98
C LYS A 61 10.63 -4.62 7.93
N ILE A 62 11.26 -5.75 7.60
CA ILE A 62 10.65 -7.08 7.63
C ILE A 62 11.36 -7.91 8.71
N GLU A 63 10.58 -8.46 9.62
CA GLU A 63 11.04 -9.30 10.73
C GLU A 63 10.43 -10.69 10.62
N VAL A 64 11.27 -11.71 10.46
CA VAL A 64 10.85 -13.10 10.30
C VAL A 64 10.74 -13.75 11.68
N GLY A 65 9.54 -14.21 12.02
CA GLY A 65 9.27 -14.86 13.30
C GLY A 65 9.62 -16.34 13.30
N TYR A 66 9.77 -16.92 14.50
CA TYR A 66 10.13 -18.33 14.72
C TYR A 66 9.12 -19.37 14.18
N LEU A 67 7.91 -18.92 13.79
CA LEU A 67 6.86 -19.76 13.20
C LEU A 67 6.77 -19.63 11.69
N TYR A 68 7.69 -18.91 11.05
CA TYR A 68 7.79 -18.89 9.61
C TYR A 68 8.16 -20.29 9.07
N PRO A 69 7.59 -20.75 7.93
CA PRO A 69 6.63 -20.07 7.07
C PRO A 69 5.16 -20.28 7.45
N PHE A 70 4.83 -20.92 8.58
CA PHE A 70 3.45 -21.13 9.01
C PHE A 70 2.72 -19.85 9.45
N ARG A 71 3.48 -18.83 9.87
CA ARG A 71 3.00 -17.46 10.11
C ARG A 71 3.74 -16.47 9.20
N PRO A 72 3.08 -15.38 8.77
CA PRO A 72 3.73 -14.35 7.96
C PRO A 72 4.81 -13.62 8.77
N PRO A 73 5.80 -13.00 8.09
CA PRO A 73 6.70 -12.07 8.75
C PRO A 73 5.95 -10.81 9.21
N ALA A 74 6.51 -10.10 10.18
CA ALA A 74 6.03 -8.78 10.57
C ALA A 74 6.63 -7.72 9.65
N VAL A 75 5.82 -6.75 9.23
CA VAL A 75 6.28 -5.62 8.42
C VAL A 75 5.96 -4.30 9.11
N THR A 76 7.00 -3.48 9.29
CA THR A 76 6.90 -2.14 9.87
C THR A 76 7.29 -1.10 8.83
N TRP A 77 6.37 -0.20 8.48
CA TRP A 77 6.66 0.92 7.57
C TRP A 77 7.29 2.08 8.34
N LEU A 78 8.48 2.52 7.93
CA LEU A 78 9.30 3.47 8.70
C LEU A 78 9.16 4.92 8.21
N THR A 79 9.05 5.13 6.91
CA THR A 79 8.95 6.48 6.31
C THR A 79 7.55 7.06 6.47
N ASP A 80 7.42 8.35 6.81
CA ASP A 80 6.11 9.00 6.88
C ASP A 80 5.41 9.03 5.51
N ILE A 81 4.14 8.63 5.47
CA ILE A 81 3.36 8.52 4.24
C ILE A 81 1.85 8.65 4.55
N ASP A 82 1.12 9.32 3.67
CA ASP A 82 -0.33 9.35 3.62
C ASP A 82 -0.84 8.28 2.65
N HIS A 83 -1.16 7.10 3.16
CA HIS A 83 -1.54 5.96 2.32
C HIS A 83 -2.70 5.18 2.95
N PRO A 84 -3.70 4.70 2.17
CA PRO A 84 -4.87 4.03 2.73
C PRO A 84 -4.50 2.77 3.53
N ASN A 85 -3.54 1.98 3.05
CA ASN A 85 -3.19 0.68 3.61
C ASN A 85 -1.90 0.68 4.45
N ILE A 86 -1.31 1.85 4.76
CA ILE A 86 -0.04 1.94 5.50
C ILE A 86 -0.18 2.95 6.63
N ILE A 87 0.22 2.54 7.83
CA ILE A 87 0.45 3.41 8.99
C ILE A 87 1.96 3.56 9.15
N PRO A 88 2.53 4.77 9.07
CA PRO A 88 3.97 4.96 9.20
C PRO A 88 4.45 5.00 10.66
N GLY A 89 5.77 4.92 10.85
CA GLY A 89 6.48 5.17 12.11
C GLY A 89 7.05 3.91 12.78
N ARG A 90 7.59 4.06 14.00
CA ARG A 90 8.26 2.94 14.71
C ARG A 90 7.37 1.75 15.02
N ARG A 91 6.05 1.96 15.13
CA ARG A 91 5.02 0.91 15.27
C ARG A 91 4.18 0.77 14.00
N GLY A 92 4.72 1.24 12.87
CA GLY A 92 4.02 1.29 11.60
C GLY A 92 3.45 -0.06 11.22
N LYS A 93 2.35 -0.05 10.49
CA LYS A 93 1.62 -1.25 10.07
C LYS A 93 1.32 -1.19 8.59
N VAL A 94 1.37 -2.33 7.94
CA VAL A 94 0.97 -2.48 6.54
C VAL A 94 -0.24 -3.42 6.49
N CYS A 95 -1.34 -2.97 5.89
CA CYS A 95 -2.49 -3.83 5.56
C CYS A 95 -2.26 -4.42 4.18
N LEU A 96 -1.60 -5.58 4.16
CA LEU A 96 -1.43 -6.39 2.96
C LEU A 96 -2.11 -7.72 3.22
N SER A 97 -2.96 -8.20 2.29
CA SER A 97 -3.79 -9.40 2.50
C SER A 97 -2.96 -10.63 2.84
N ILE A 98 -1.79 -10.78 2.21
CA ILE A 98 -0.86 -11.88 2.47
C ILE A 98 -0.18 -11.78 3.84
N LEU A 99 -0.19 -10.64 4.54
CA LEU A 99 0.35 -10.52 5.91
C LEU A 99 -0.69 -10.88 7.00
N GLY A 100 -1.89 -11.33 6.60
CA GLY A 100 -2.97 -11.70 7.50
C GLY A 100 -3.62 -13.03 7.12
N LYS A 101 -4.96 -13.05 7.02
CA LYS A 101 -5.74 -14.26 6.68
C LYS A 101 -5.39 -14.85 5.30
N GLY A 102 -4.78 -14.07 4.41
CA GLY A 102 -4.37 -14.53 3.08
C GLY A 102 -3.03 -15.25 3.06
N TRP A 103 -2.27 -15.26 4.17
CA TRP A 103 -0.96 -15.91 4.21
C TRP A 103 -1.06 -17.42 3.94
N ARG A 104 -0.08 -17.96 3.20
CA ARG A 104 0.08 -19.39 2.95
C ARG A 104 1.54 -19.78 3.20
N PRO A 105 1.85 -20.95 3.77
CA PRO A 105 3.24 -21.38 3.98
C PRO A 105 4.05 -21.56 2.68
N SER A 106 3.38 -21.60 1.53
CA SER A 106 4.01 -21.57 0.20
C SER A 106 4.49 -20.18 -0.22
N TYR A 107 4.07 -19.11 0.46
CA TYR A 107 4.57 -17.77 0.19
C TYR A 107 5.96 -17.57 0.79
N ARG A 108 6.68 -16.64 0.18
CA ARG A 108 8.09 -16.34 0.43
C ARG A 108 8.27 -14.85 0.68
N LEU A 109 9.41 -14.44 1.23
CA LEU A 109 9.72 -13.03 1.50
C LEU A 109 9.64 -12.17 0.23
N SER A 110 9.95 -12.75 -0.93
CA SER A 110 9.84 -12.08 -2.23
C SER A 110 8.40 -11.66 -2.55
N ALA A 111 7.42 -12.49 -2.20
CA ALA A 111 6.00 -12.15 -2.35
C ALA A 111 5.60 -10.98 -1.44
N VAL A 112 6.16 -10.92 -0.22
CA VAL A 112 5.95 -9.81 0.71
C VAL A 112 6.54 -8.52 0.13
N ILE A 113 7.79 -8.54 -0.32
CA ILE A 113 8.46 -7.37 -0.91
C ILE A 113 7.70 -6.87 -2.14
N ASN A 114 7.34 -7.77 -3.06
CA ASN A 114 6.53 -7.43 -4.24
C ASN A 114 5.17 -6.85 -3.85
N GLY A 115 4.53 -7.37 -2.81
CA GLY A 115 3.28 -6.80 -2.28
C GLY A 115 3.45 -5.37 -1.74
N LEU A 116 4.60 -5.03 -1.16
CA LEU A 116 4.90 -3.66 -0.74
C LEU A 116 5.07 -2.72 -1.94
N TYR A 117 5.76 -3.16 -3.00
CA TYR A 117 5.84 -2.39 -4.25
C TYR A 117 4.45 -2.19 -4.86
N PHE A 118 3.64 -3.25 -4.92
CA PHE A 118 2.28 -3.18 -5.45
C PHE A 118 1.39 -2.23 -4.65
N LEU A 119 1.53 -2.15 -3.32
CA LEU A 119 0.77 -1.19 -2.53
C LEU A 119 1.05 0.26 -2.94
N LEU A 120 2.29 0.61 -3.31
CA LEU A 120 2.59 1.96 -3.79
C LEU A 120 2.08 2.21 -5.21
N GLN A 121 1.98 1.16 -6.04
CA GLN A 121 1.64 1.23 -7.46
C GLN A 121 0.14 1.15 -7.74
N ASP A 122 -0.56 0.26 -7.05
CA ASP A 122 -2.01 0.09 -7.14
C ASP A 122 -2.65 -0.02 -5.74
N PRO A 123 -2.59 1.08 -4.97
CA PRO A 123 -3.15 1.12 -3.63
C PRO A 123 -4.66 0.88 -3.60
N ASN A 124 -5.14 0.24 -2.53
CA ASN A 124 -6.55 -0.11 -2.38
C ASN A 124 -7.29 0.85 -1.42
N PRO A 125 -8.10 1.79 -1.93
CA PRO A 125 -8.87 2.71 -1.10
C PRO A 125 -10.02 2.07 -0.31
N TYR A 126 -10.51 0.88 -0.70
CA TYR A 126 -11.62 0.18 -0.02
C TYR A 126 -11.25 -0.45 1.31
N SER A 127 -9.96 -0.66 1.56
CA SER A 127 -9.44 -1.23 2.80
C SER A 127 -8.59 -0.22 3.58
N ALA A 128 -9.04 1.04 3.60
CA ALA A 128 -8.33 2.10 4.31
C ALA A 128 -8.36 1.89 5.83
N TYR A 129 -7.21 2.09 6.49
CA TYR A 129 -7.17 2.11 7.95
C TYR A 129 -8.07 3.23 8.51
N PRO A 130 -8.74 3.00 9.66
CA PRO A 130 -9.75 3.92 10.18
C PRO A 130 -9.14 5.13 10.91
N ASN A 131 -8.28 5.91 10.23
CA ASN A 131 -7.77 7.18 10.71
C ASN A 131 -7.91 8.29 9.65
N LYS A 132 -7.75 9.54 10.06
CA LYS A 132 -7.99 10.71 9.21
C LYS A 132 -7.07 10.77 7.98
N ARG A 133 -5.78 10.44 8.12
CA ARG A 133 -4.78 10.48 7.04
C ARG A 133 -5.08 9.43 5.97
N CYS A 134 -5.27 8.17 6.39
CA CYS A 134 -5.57 7.05 5.50
C CYS A 134 -6.92 7.22 4.78
N LYS A 135 -7.97 7.70 5.48
CA LYS A 135 -9.27 7.99 4.85
C LYS A 135 -9.19 9.12 3.84
N LYS A 136 -8.41 10.17 4.13
CA LYS A 136 -8.21 11.29 3.19
C LYS A 136 -7.44 10.83 1.95
N ALA A 137 -6.39 10.02 2.11
CA ALA A 137 -5.67 9.42 1.01
C ALA A 137 -6.63 8.56 0.16
N ALA A 138 -7.30 7.58 0.78
CA ALA A 138 -8.26 6.70 0.11
C ALA A 138 -9.28 7.44 -0.77
N MET A 139 -9.77 8.58 -0.28
CA MET A 139 -10.74 9.39 -1.00
C MET A 139 -10.17 10.04 -2.26
N VAL A 140 -8.91 10.48 -2.24
CA VAL A 140 -8.26 10.95 -3.46
C VAL A 140 -8.01 9.80 -4.43
N LEU A 141 -7.55 8.65 -3.92
CA LEU A 141 -7.39 7.46 -4.75
C LEU A 141 -8.67 7.05 -5.49
N TYR A 142 -9.82 7.08 -4.81
CA TYR A 142 -11.11 6.87 -5.46
C TYR A 142 -11.36 7.83 -6.60
N MET A 143 -11.00 9.10 -6.41
CA MET A 143 -11.20 10.10 -7.44
C MET A 143 -10.36 9.86 -8.69
N TYR A 144 -9.22 9.19 -8.55
CA TYR A 144 -8.32 8.89 -9.65
C TYR A 144 -8.45 7.44 -10.15
N GLY A 145 -9.52 6.74 -9.75
CA GLY A 145 -9.89 5.44 -10.31
C GLY A 145 -9.14 4.25 -9.71
N PHE A 146 -8.55 4.39 -8.52
CA PHE A 146 -7.88 3.28 -7.85
C PHE A 146 -8.86 2.35 -7.10
N PRO A 147 -8.55 1.04 -7.00
CA PRO A 147 -7.40 0.39 -7.63
C PRO A 147 -7.65 0.18 -9.13
N LEU A 148 -6.60 0.32 -9.93
CA LEU A 148 -6.61 0.31 -11.40
C LEU A 148 -7.18 -1.00 -11.97
N HIS A 149 -6.90 -2.12 -11.30
CA HIS A 149 -7.34 -3.45 -11.76
C HIS A 149 -8.73 -3.85 -11.25
N ARG A 150 -9.38 -3.02 -10.44
CA ARG A 150 -10.76 -3.22 -9.98
C ARG A 150 -11.46 -1.86 -9.86
N PRO A 151 -11.87 -1.25 -10.98
CA PRO A 151 -12.48 0.07 -10.96
C PRO A 151 -13.74 0.08 -10.08
N PRO A 152 -14.07 1.23 -9.46
CA PRO A 152 -15.29 1.35 -8.66
C PRO A 152 -16.53 1.00 -9.45
N THR A 153 -17.45 0.23 -8.84
CA THR A 153 -18.82 0.05 -9.32
C THR A 153 -19.64 1.31 -9.01
N GLY A 154 -19.25 2.44 -9.58
CA GLY A 154 -19.80 3.76 -9.28
C GLY A 154 -19.98 4.65 -10.51
N ARG A 155 -20.75 5.72 -10.36
CA ARG A 155 -21.02 6.71 -11.40
C ARG A 155 -20.42 8.05 -11.02
N TRP A 156 -19.76 8.68 -11.98
CA TRP A 156 -19.28 10.06 -11.83
C TRP A 156 -20.40 11.07 -12.13
N VAL A 157 -20.55 12.06 -11.25
CA VAL A 157 -21.49 13.18 -11.39
C VAL A 157 -20.82 14.51 -11.07
N LYS A 158 -21.38 15.61 -11.55
CA LYS A 158 -20.93 16.97 -11.20
C LYS A 158 -21.58 17.42 -9.89
N CYS A 159 -20.77 17.95 -8.97
CA CYS A 159 -21.28 18.51 -7.73
C CYS A 159 -22.17 19.73 -8.01
N PRO A 160 -23.43 19.75 -7.53
CA PRO A 160 -24.32 20.88 -7.77
C PRO A 160 -23.91 22.17 -7.03
N GLY A 161 -22.97 22.09 -6.07
CA GLY A 161 -22.51 23.26 -5.31
C GLY A 161 -21.26 23.94 -5.91
N CYS A 162 -20.41 23.21 -6.62
CA CYS A 162 -19.12 23.74 -7.06
C CYS A 162 -18.57 23.09 -8.34
N SER A 163 -19.40 22.30 -9.03
CA SER A 163 -19.12 21.59 -10.29
C SER A 163 -17.94 20.62 -10.27
N ASN A 164 -17.37 20.32 -9.10
CA ASN A 164 -16.30 19.34 -8.96
C ASN A 164 -16.84 17.93 -9.23
N ASP A 165 -16.01 17.07 -9.81
CA ASP A 165 -16.37 15.66 -9.99
C ASP A 165 -16.59 14.98 -8.63
N VAL A 166 -17.63 14.15 -8.57
CA VAL A 166 -18.00 13.34 -7.42
C VAL A 166 -18.29 11.93 -7.90
N LEU A 167 -17.59 10.96 -7.32
CA LEU A 167 -17.88 9.55 -7.49
C LEU A 167 -19.04 9.18 -6.56
N ILE A 168 -20.11 8.63 -7.14
CA ILE A 168 -21.24 8.02 -6.43
C ILE A 168 -21.00 6.52 -6.40
N ILE A 169 -20.91 5.95 -5.20
CA ILE A 169 -20.81 4.50 -4.98
C ILE A 169 -22.13 4.05 -4.36
N GLY A 170 -22.83 3.11 -4.98
CA GLY A 170 -24.22 2.81 -4.60
C GLY A 170 -25.12 4.00 -4.91
N ASN A 171 -25.68 4.64 -3.88
CA ASN A 171 -26.56 5.80 -4.02
C ASN A 171 -26.01 7.09 -3.41
N GLU A 172 -24.76 7.13 -2.91
CA GLU A 172 -24.22 8.35 -2.31
C GLU A 172 -22.75 8.63 -2.64
N GLY A 173 -22.36 9.90 -2.48
CA GLY A 173 -20.99 10.38 -2.61
C GLY A 173 -20.81 11.73 -1.91
N ARG A 174 -19.57 12.19 -1.77
CA ARG A 174 -19.25 13.47 -1.11
C ARG A 174 -18.27 14.27 -1.95
N CYS A 175 -18.61 15.54 -2.20
CA CYS A 175 -17.73 16.47 -2.90
C CYS A 175 -16.54 16.85 -2.02
N LEU A 176 -15.32 16.71 -2.53
CA LEU A 176 -14.11 17.06 -1.77
C LEU A 176 -13.79 18.54 -1.75
N ARG A 177 -14.29 19.29 -2.72
CA ARG A 177 -14.07 20.73 -2.78
C ARG A 177 -14.93 21.47 -1.77
N CYS A 178 -16.21 21.13 -1.66
CA CYS A 178 -17.16 21.85 -0.79
C CYS A 178 -17.74 21.00 0.35
N GLY A 179 -17.37 19.73 0.48
CA GLY A 179 -17.86 18.83 1.52
C GLY A 179 -19.31 18.34 1.34
N LYS A 180 -20.01 18.82 0.29
CA LYS A 180 -21.43 18.53 0.04
C LYS A 180 -21.65 17.04 -0.20
N ARG A 181 -22.55 16.43 0.58
CA ARG A 181 -23.04 15.07 0.34
C ARG A 181 -24.02 15.09 -0.83
N ILE A 182 -23.90 14.13 -1.72
CA ILE A 182 -24.76 13.92 -2.89
C ILE A 182 -25.36 12.53 -2.74
N VAL A 183 -26.68 12.43 -2.88
CA VAL A 183 -27.42 11.17 -2.87
C VAL A 183 -28.22 11.11 -4.18
N LEU A 184 -28.15 10.00 -4.90
CA LEU A 184 -28.90 9.74 -6.14
C LEU A 184 -30.15 8.90 -5.87
#